data_AF-A0A8T7L8F9-F1
#
_entry.id   AF-A0A8T7L8F9-F1
#
_cell.length_a   1.000
_cell.length_b   1.000
_cell.length_c   1.000
_cell.angle_alpha   90.00
_cell.angle_beta   90.00
_cell.angle_gamma   90.00
#
_symmetry.space_group_name_H-M   'P 1'
#
loop_
_entity.id
_entity.type
_entity.pdbx_description
1 polymer ?
#
loop_
_entity_poly.entity_id
_entity_poly.type
_entity_poly.pdbx_seq_one_letter_code
_entity_poly.pdbx_strand_id
1 'polypeptide(L)'
;MTTKTLMGPLGGEVYIDLKDRWENTVSLTYNDLWMLIVCRTSHDGDWVRTRQAAGLVADAHNKRTLAERLWELEQTLGGLPEIPPTVLKLHMHRAHVWFKQRPVLHDRNW
;
A
#
# COMPACT_ATOMS: atom_id res chain seq x y z
N MET A 1 -0.35 32.61 -8.67
CA MET A 1 0.59 31.48 -8.52
C MET A 1 -0.22 30.21 -8.57
N THR A 2 -0.28 29.58 -9.75
CA THR A 2 -1.15 28.43 -10.00
C THR A 2 -0.34 27.14 -9.89
N THR A 3 -0.96 26.18 -9.21
CA THR A 3 -0.73 24.74 -9.31
C THR A 3 0.50 24.17 -8.60
N LYS A 4 0.24 23.58 -7.42
CA LYS A 4 0.81 22.26 -7.09
C LYS A 4 -0.22 21.48 -6.28
N THR A 5 -1.29 21.05 -6.96
CA THR A 5 -2.01 19.86 -6.52
C THR A 5 -1.02 18.72 -6.73
N LEU A 6 -0.29 18.35 -5.68
CA LEU A 6 0.37 17.05 -5.66
C LEU A 6 -0.77 16.03 -5.70
N MET A 7 -1.11 15.57 -6.90
CA MET A 7 -1.93 14.37 -7.08
C MET A 7 -1.09 13.19 -6.55
N GLY A 8 -1.14 13.01 -5.23
CA GLY A 8 -0.89 11.72 -4.60
C GLY A 8 -2.04 10.78 -5.00
N PRO A 9 -1.77 9.47 -5.12
CA PRO A 9 -2.63 8.57 -5.87
C PRO A 9 -4.07 8.56 -5.33
N LEU A 10 -5.00 8.83 -6.23
CA LEU A 10 -6.43 8.62 -6.12
C LEU A 10 -6.82 7.70 -7.28
N GLY A 11 -7.29 6.49 -6.96
CA GLY A 11 -7.64 5.43 -7.91
C GLY A 11 -6.85 4.16 -7.64
N GLY A 12 -7.54 3.04 -7.39
CA GLY A 12 -6.94 1.71 -7.21
C GLY A 12 -6.42 1.13 -8.51
N GLU A 13 -5.50 1.83 -9.18
CA GLU A 13 -4.93 1.33 -10.43
C GLU A 13 -4.04 0.11 -10.12
N VAL A 14 -4.03 -0.84 -11.07
CA VAL A 14 -3.24 -2.07 -10.96
C VAL A 14 -1.75 -1.72 -11.06
N TYR A 15 -0.99 -2.20 -10.09
CA TYR A 15 0.46 -2.15 -10.07
C TYR A 15 1.07 -3.39 -10.72
N ILE A 16 0.63 -4.58 -10.31
CA ILE A 16 1.11 -5.86 -10.85
C ILE A 16 0.05 -6.95 -10.67
N ASP A 17 -0.04 -7.82 -11.66
CA ASP A 17 -0.82 -9.06 -11.58
C ASP A 17 0.09 -10.24 -11.26
N LEU A 18 -0.36 -11.06 -10.32
CA LEU A 18 0.32 -12.25 -9.82
C LEU A 18 -0.59 -13.46 -9.98
N LYS A 19 -0.01 -14.66 -9.85
CA LYS A 19 -0.74 -15.92 -9.76
C LYS A 19 -0.62 -16.48 -8.36
N ASP A 20 -1.75 -16.87 -7.77
CA ASP A 20 -1.76 -17.62 -6.52
C ASP A 20 -1.47 -19.11 -6.75
N ARG A 21 -1.44 -19.88 -5.64
CA ARG A 21 -1.19 -21.33 -5.66
C ARG A 21 -2.27 -22.14 -6.39
N TRP A 22 -3.39 -21.51 -6.72
CA TRP A 22 -4.52 -22.11 -7.42
C TRP A 22 -4.70 -21.51 -8.83
N GLU A 23 -3.66 -20.83 -9.36
CA GLU A 23 -3.64 -20.20 -10.68
C GLU A 23 -4.64 -19.03 -10.88
N ASN A 24 -5.25 -18.53 -9.80
CA ASN A 24 -6.09 -17.35 -9.86
C ASN A 24 -5.22 -16.10 -10.04
N THR A 25 -5.70 -15.15 -10.85
CA THR A 25 -5.05 -13.85 -10.98
C THR A 25 -5.36 -13.00 -9.75
N VAL A 26 -4.31 -12.52 -9.09
CA VAL A 26 -4.39 -11.56 -7.98
C VAL A 26 -3.70 -10.27 -8.39
N SER A 27 -4.45 -9.17 -8.35
CA SER A 27 -3.92 -7.84 -8.67
C SER A 27 -3.52 -7.07 -7.42
N LEU A 28 -2.27 -6.64 -7.36
CA LEU A 28 -1.83 -5.60 -6.43
C LEU A 28 -2.05 -4.24 -7.06
N THR A 29 -2.52 -3.30 -6.26
CA THR A 29 -2.78 -1.91 -6.65
C THR A 29 -1.60 -1.00 -6.28
N TYR A 30 -1.62 0.25 -6.73
CA TYR A 30 -0.64 1.23 -6.24
C TYR A 30 -0.73 1.48 -4.73
N ASN A 31 -1.90 1.39 -4.11
CA ASN A 31 -2.03 1.49 -2.65
C ASN A 31 -1.30 0.34 -1.95
N ASP A 32 -1.35 -0.85 -2.54
CA ASP A 32 -0.61 -1.99 -2.05
C ASP A 32 0.90 -1.77 -2.17
N LEU A 33 1.36 -1.19 -3.29
CA LEU A 33 2.76 -0.81 -3.47
C LEU A 33 3.23 0.16 -2.37
N TRP A 34 2.47 1.22 -2.07
CA TRP A 34 2.87 2.17 -1.02
C TRP A 34 2.96 1.50 0.35
N MET A 35 2.00 0.64 0.68
CA MET A 35 2.01 -0.09 1.94
C MET A 35 3.17 -1.10 2.01
N LEU A 36 3.45 -1.81 0.92
CA LEU A 36 4.60 -2.70 0.78
C LEU A 36 5.93 -1.97 1.00
N ILE A 37 6.09 -0.79 0.41
CA ILE A 37 7.28 0.05 0.61
C ILE A 37 7.43 0.40 2.09
N VAL A 38 6.36 0.90 2.74
CA VAL A 38 6.38 1.29 4.16
C VAL A 38 6.74 0.10 5.05
N CYS A 39 6.14 -1.07 4.80
CA CYS A 39 6.42 -2.29 5.55
C CYS A 39 7.91 -2.66 5.45
N ARG A 40 8.46 -2.68 4.24
CA ARG A 40 9.86 -3.08 3.99
C ARG A 40 10.89 -2.07 4.48
N THR A 41 10.59 -0.77 4.46
CA THR A 41 11.58 0.26 4.82
C THR A 41 11.50 0.71 6.28
N SER A 42 10.33 0.59 6.91
CA SER A 42 10.09 1.14 8.26
C SER A 42 9.95 0.08 9.34
N HIS A 43 9.56 -1.11 8.93
CA HIS A 43 9.17 -2.19 9.83
C HIS A 43 9.85 -3.51 9.47
N ASP A 44 10.90 -3.48 8.64
CA ASP A 44 11.71 -4.65 8.27
C ASP A 44 10.89 -5.83 7.71
N GLY A 45 9.79 -5.53 7.02
CA GLY A 45 8.87 -6.56 6.51
C GLY A 45 7.91 -7.15 7.55
N ASP A 46 7.86 -6.60 8.77
CA ASP A 46 6.94 -7.03 9.81
C ASP A 46 5.53 -6.44 9.58
N TRP A 47 4.64 -7.28 9.04
CA TRP A 47 3.25 -6.93 8.81
C TRP A 47 2.45 -6.69 10.09
N VAL A 48 2.81 -7.34 11.21
CA VAL A 48 2.14 -7.12 12.49
C VAL A 48 2.42 -5.71 13.00
N ARG A 49 3.70 -5.29 12.97
CA ARG A 49 4.10 -3.91 13.29
C ARG A 49 3.46 -2.90 12.35
N THR A 50 3.44 -3.20 11.05
CA THR A 50 2.82 -2.33 10.04
C THR A 50 1.33 -2.14 10.31
N ARG A 51 0.59 -3.21 10.63
CA ARG A 51 -0.83 -3.15 11.01
C ARG A 51 -1.07 -2.33 12.28
N GLN A 52 -0.24 -2.52 13.30
CA GLN A 52 -0.33 -1.74 14.54
C GLN A 52 -0.10 -0.25 14.26
N ALA A 53 0.95 0.10 13.50
CA ALA A 53 1.25 1.47 13.11
C ALA A 53 0.12 2.08 12.24
N ALA A 54 -0.45 1.30 11.33
CA ALA A 54 -1.59 1.71 10.51
C ALA A 54 -2.83 2.04 11.36
N GLY A 55 -3.00 1.41 12.53
CA GLY A 55 -4.07 1.72 13.47
C GLY A 55 -3.93 3.07 14.19
N LEU A 56 -2.77 3.74 14.09
CA LEU A 56 -2.46 4.97 14.81
C LEU A 56 -2.52 6.23 13.93
N VAL A 57 -2.72 6.07 12.63
CA VAL A 57 -2.76 7.19 11.67
C VAL A 57 -4.19 7.66 11.43
N ALA A 58 -4.34 8.84 10.82
CA ALA A 58 -5.65 9.48 10.72
C ALA A 58 -6.67 8.76 9.83
N ASP A 59 -6.24 7.89 8.91
CA ASP A 59 -7.11 7.00 8.11
C ASP A 59 -6.89 5.54 8.55
N ALA A 60 -7.07 5.30 9.85
CA ALA A 60 -6.70 4.05 10.49
C ALA A 60 -7.43 2.84 9.90
N HIS A 61 -8.71 2.99 9.58
CA HIS A 61 -9.53 1.90 9.07
C HIS A 61 -9.01 1.41 7.71
N ASN A 62 -8.91 2.29 6.70
CA ASN A 62 -8.50 1.89 5.37
C ASN A 62 -7.07 1.33 5.34
N LYS A 63 -6.14 1.97 6.06
CA LYS A 63 -4.74 1.54 6.09
C LYS A 63 -4.56 0.22 6.82
N ARG A 64 -5.33 -0.02 7.89
CA ARG A 64 -5.33 -1.31 8.57
C ARG A 64 -5.91 -2.40 7.69
N THR A 65 -7.01 -2.13 6.97
CA THR A 65 -7.60 -3.08 6.01
C THR A 65 -6.64 -3.42 4.88
N LEU A 66 -5.91 -2.44 4.33
CA LEU A 66 -4.87 -2.70 3.32
C LEU A 66 -3.71 -3.54 3.87
N ALA A 67 -3.23 -3.23 5.07
CA ALA A 67 -2.16 -4.01 5.71
C ALA A 67 -2.59 -5.44 6.04
N GLU A 68 -3.86 -5.65 6.45
CA GLU A 68 -4.44 -6.99 6.64
C GLU A 68 -4.46 -7.76 5.33
N ARG A 69 -5.05 -7.18 4.28
CA ARG A 69 -5.16 -7.81 2.97
C ARG A 69 -3.80 -8.24 2.44
N LEU A 70 -2.77 -7.40 2.57
CA LEU A 70 -1.42 -7.76 2.08
C LEU A 70 -0.81 -8.90 2.88
N TRP A 71 -1.02 -8.97 4.18
CA TRP A 71 -0.60 -10.12 4.98
C TRP A 71 -1.31 -11.40 4.48
N GLU A 72 -2.64 -11.39 4.34
CA GLU A 72 -3.38 -12.56 3.82
C GLU A 72 -2.89 -13.01 2.44
N LEU A 73 -2.62 -12.04 1.56
CA LEU A 73 -2.06 -12.30 0.23
C LEU A 73 -0.65 -12.89 0.30
N GLU A 74 0.23 -12.40 1.16
CA GLU A 74 1.57 -12.96 1.34
C GLU A 74 1.51 -14.45 1.70
N GLN A 75 0.61 -14.82 2.63
CA GLN A 75 0.43 -16.23 3.02
C GLN A 75 -0.07 -17.08 1.86
N THR A 76 -1.01 -16.54 1.08
CA THR A 76 -1.62 -17.21 -0.08
C THR A 76 -0.60 -17.41 -1.21
N LEU A 77 0.20 -16.39 -1.50
CA LEU A 77 1.21 -16.41 -2.57
C LEU A 77 2.50 -17.15 -2.15
N GLY A 78 2.77 -17.30 -0.85
CA GLY A 78 4.07 -17.76 -0.36
C GLY A 78 5.16 -16.69 -0.42
N GLY A 79 4.76 -15.42 -0.40
CA GLY A 79 5.63 -14.25 -0.53
C GLY A 79 5.03 -13.19 -1.46
N LEU A 80 5.25 -11.93 -1.14
CA LEU A 80 4.92 -10.80 -2.02
C LEU A 80 6.11 -10.45 -2.91
N PRO A 81 5.89 -9.92 -4.13
CA PRO A 81 6.96 -9.64 -5.08
C PRO A 81 7.97 -8.65 -4.53
N GLU A 82 9.25 -8.83 -4.84
CA GLU A 82 10.27 -7.83 -4.53
C GLU A 82 9.98 -6.51 -5.28
N ILE A 83 10.25 -5.38 -4.62
CA ILE A 83 10.12 -4.06 -5.24
C ILE A 83 11.51 -3.70 -5.77
N PRO A 84 11.66 -3.37 -7.06
CA PRO A 84 12.95 -2.97 -7.61
C PRO A 84 13.57 -1.83 -6.78
N PRO A 85 14.89 -1.87 -6.46
CA PRO A 85 15.51 -0.87 -5.60
C PRO A 85 15.35 0.58 -6.09
N THR A 86 15.28 0.77 -7.41
CA THR A 86 15.03 2.07 -8.05
C THR A 86 13.62 2.59 -7.75
N VAL A 87 12.61 1.73 -7.81
CA VAL A 87 11.22 2.04 -7.44
C VAL A 87 11.14 2.34 -5.95
N LEU A 88 11.75 1.50 -5.11
CA LEU A 88 11.79 1.72 -3.66
C LEU A 88 12.34 3.10 -3.32
N LYS A 89 13.51 3.46 -3.86
CA LYS A 89 14.15 4.78 -3.64
C LYS A 89 13.29 5.94 -4.13
N LEU A 90 12.70 5.81 -5.32
CA LEU A 90 11.86 6.85 -5.92
C LEU A 90 10.59 7.11 -5.11
N HIS A 91 10.02 6.06 -4.52
CA HIS A 91 8.71 6.08 -3.90
C HIS A 91 8.76 6.16 -2.35
N MET A 92 9.87 5.84 -1.69
CA MET A 92 9.98 5.77 -0.23
C MET A 92 9.39 6.99 0.51
N HIS A 93 9.80 8.21 0.13
CA HIS A 93 9.29 9.42 0.78
C HIS A 93 7.77 9.57 0.61
N ARG A 94 7.25 9.35 -0.60
CA ARG A 94 5.82 9.44 -0.90
C ARG A 94 5.01 8.36 -0.17
N ALA A 95 5.57 7.15 -0.03
CA ALA A 95 4.97 6.06 0.72
C ALA A 95 4.77 6.44 2.20
N HIS A 96 5.82 6.97 2.83
CA HIS A 96 5.76 7.43 4.21
C HIS A 96 4.80 8.60 4.40
N VAL A 97 4.80 9.56 3.47
CA VAL A 97 3.88 10.70 3.48
C VAL A 97 2.43 10.21 3.36
N TRP A 98 2.13 9.34 2.40
CA TRP A 98 0.81 8.72 2.23
C TRP A 98 0.38 7.96 3.49
N PHE A 99 1.27 7.17 4.08
CA PHE A 99 1.00 6.43 5.32
C PHE A 99 0.67 7.36 6.49
N LYS A 100 1.32 8.53 6.58
CA LYS A 100 1.14 9.49 7.69
C LYS A 100 0.10 10.60 7.44
N GLN A 101 -0.31 10.87 6.19
CA GLN A 101 -1.26 11.95 5.83
C GLN A 101 -2.71 11.46 5.56
N ARG A 102 -3.69 12.38 5.67
CA ARG A 102 -5.17 12.23 5.61
C ARG A 102 -5.74 12.36 4.16
N PRO A 103 -7.07 12.26 3.97
CA PRO A 103 -7.98 11.09 3.95
C PRO A 103 -8.40 10.76 2.49
N VAL A 104 -8.68 9.49 2.15
CA VAL A 104 -9.38 9.22 0.89
C VAL A 104 -10.82 9.71 1.08
N LEU A 105 -11.19 10.74 0.33
CA LEU A 105 -12.57 11.21 0.21
C LEU A 105 -13.48 10.00 -0.02
N HIS A 106 -14.50 9.87 0.83
CA HIS A 106 -15.71 9.13 0.48
C HIS A 106 -16.24 9.71 -0.83
N ASP A 107 -16.14 8.97 -1.93
CA ASP A 107 -16.98 9.26 -3.09
C ASP A 107 -18.41 8.81 -2.71
N ARG A 108 -19.23 9.78 -2.29
CA ARG A 108 -20.67 9.64 -2.06
C ARG A 108 -21.45 10.03 -3.32
N ASN A 109 -20.97 9.64 -4.50
CA ASN A 109 -21.84 9.48 -5.68
C ASN A 109 -22.35 8.04 -5.82
N TRP A 110 -22.60 7.41 -4.66
CA TRP A 110 -23.76 6.56 -4.37
C TRP A 110 -24.45 7.13 -3.13
#